data_AF-X8IXM6-F1
#
_entry.id   AF-X8IXM6-F1
#
_cell.length_a   1.000
_cell.length_b   1.000
_cell.length_c   1.000
_cell.angle_alpha   90.00
_cell.angle_beta   90.00
_cell.angle_gamma   90.00
#
_symmetry.space_group_name_H-M   'P 1'
#
loop_
_entity.id
_entity.type
_entity.pdbx_description
1 polymer ?
#
loop_
_entity_poly.entity_id
_entity_poly.type
_entity_poly.pdbx_seq_one_letter_code
_entity_poly.pdbx_strand_id
1 'polypeptide(L)'
;MAQLFPSLKSFEGPVFLFKPIVLSALSEQIEKLTIVDDRLLDEVSLTKMYDLIPRLPRLRTFGIWSDAVDEGILVNILRTIVNAAAGQLEEIEIHDIDSGSYGEVMELIAQVRGLRSVTLDESVLGMAAKNDAEKLEWNSFAANLRRTCPRLRTIYRPIRKFDNENREKVWELLDDV
;
A
#
# COMPACT_ATOMS: atom_id res chain seq x y z
N MET A 1 -4.53 -9.92 -22.75
CA MET A 1 -4.60 -10.08 -21.28
C MET A 1 -6.00 -10.44 -20.79
N ALA A 2 -7.01 -9.57 -20.91
CA ALA A 2 -8.36 -9.89 -20.39
C ALA A 2 -9.04 -11.14 -21.00
N GLN A 3 -8.79 -11.43 -22.29
CA GLN A 3 -9.28 -12.67 -22.92
C GLN A 3 -8.59 -13.94 -22.39
N LEU A 4 -7.39 -13.83 -21.82
CA LEU A 4 -6.64 -14.95 -21.26
C LEU A 4 -7.03 -15.22 -19.80
N PHE A 5 -7.50 -14.20 -19.09
CA PHE A 5 -7.86 -14.30 -17.66
C PHE A 5 -9.16 -13.53 -17.34
N PRO A 6 -10.32 -13.97 -17.87
CA PRO A 6 -11.59 -13.25 -17.74
C PRO A 6 -12.13 -13.16 -16.31
N SER A 7 -11.52 -13.86 -15.35
CA SER A 7 -11.96 -13.91 -13.94
C SER A 7 -10.85 -13.58 -12.95
N LEU A 8 -9.73 -13.00 -13.41
CA LEU A 8 -8.64 -12.61 -12.51
C LEU A 8 -9.10 -11.46 -11.61
N LYS A 9 -9.23 -11.76 -10.32
CA LYS A 9 -9.55 -10.79 -9.26
C LYS A 9 -8.35 -10.38 -8.42
N SER A 10 -7.34 -11.24 -8.34
CA SER A 10 -6.15 -11.02 -7.51
C SER A 10 -4.91 -11.22 -8.36
N PHE A 11 -3.97 -10.29 -8.27
CA PHE A 11 -2.64 -10.43 -8.84
C PHE A 11 -1.60 -10.17 -7.76
N GLU A 12 -0.60 -11.04 -7.70
CA GLU A 12 0.62 -10.92 -6.90
C GLU A 12 1.77 -11.28 -7.83
N GLY A 13 2.72 -10.36 -8.06
CA GLY A 13 3.81 -10.60 -8.98
C GLY A 13 4.73 -9.40 -9.22
N PRO A 14 5.72 -9.54 -10.12
CA PRO A 14 6.79 -8.57 -10.30
C PRO A 14 6.34 -7.26 -10.95
N VAL A 15 7.11 -6.19 -10.73
CA VAL A 15 6.72 -4.82 -11.11
C VAL A 15 6.51 -4.65 -12.61
N PHE A 16 7.24 -5.36 -13.46
CA PHE A 16 7.13 -5.25 -14.91
C PHE A 16 5.75 -5.68 -15.46
N LEU A 17 4.99 -6.48 -14.71
CA LEU A 17 3.62 -6.87 -15.07
C LEU A 17 2.56 -5.89 -14.58
N PHE A 18 2.90 -4.99 -13.65
CA PHE A 18 1.97 -4.03 -13.07
C PHE A 18 1.32 -3.14 -14.14
N LYS A 19 2.14 -2.49 -14.98
CA LYS A 19 1.68 -1.60 -16.05
C LYS A 19 0.77 -2.31 -17.08
N PRO A 20 1.15 -3.48 -17.63
CA PRO A 20 0.24 -4.25 -18.49
C PRO A 20 -1.11 -4.59 -17.85
N ILE A 21 -1.15 -4.85 -16.55
CA ILE A 21 -2.39 -5.22 -15.85
C ILE A 21 -3.31 -4.02 -15.71
N VAL A 22 -2.81 -2.93 -15.12
CA VAL A 22 -3.60 -1.72 -14.84
C VAL A 22 -4.05 -0.99 -16.11
N LEU A 23 -3.34 -1.14 -17.23
CA LEU A 23 -3.73 -0.58 -18.53
C LEU A 23 -4.60 -1.52 -19.38
N SER A 24 -4.84 -2.75 -18.93
CA SER A 24 -5.72 -3.70 -19.63
C SER A 24 -7.15 -3.64 -19.11
N ALA A 25 -8.07 -4.34 -19.79
CA ALA A 25 -9.44 -4.51 -19.30
C ALA A 25 -9.56 -5.30 -17.97
N LEU A 26 -8.45 -5.82 -17.42
CA LEU A 26 -8.44 -6.39 -16.07
C LEU A 26 -8.62 -5.32 -14.97
N SER A 27 -8.31 -4.06 -15.26
CA SER A 27 -8.52 -2.92 -14.35
C SER A 27 -9.94 -2.81 -13.80
N GLU A 28 -10.94 -3.17 -14.61
CA GLU A 28 -12.37 -3.13 -14.26
C GLU A 28 -12.79 -4.19 -13.23
N GLN A 29 -11.99 -5.24 -13.04
CA GLN A 29 -12.35 -6.40 -12.22
C GLN A 29 -11.36 -6.77 -11.12
N ILE A 30 -10.13 -6.25 -11.18
CA ILE A 30 -9.10 -6.54 -10.19
C ILE A 30 -9.52 -5.97 -8.83
N GLU A 31 -9.51 -6.83 -7.81
CA GLU A 31 -9.89 -6.54 -6.42
C GLU A 31 -8.66 -6.46 -5.50
N LYS A 32 -7.60 -7.22 -5.81
CA LYS A 32 -6.30 -7.18 -5.13
C LYS A 32 -5.16 -7.08 -6.13
N LEU A 33 -4.23 -6.15 -5.88
CA LEU A 33 -3.05 -5.94 -6.69
C LEU A 33 -1.82 -5.78 -5.79
N THR A 34 -0.91 -6.74 -5.84
CA THR A 34 0.32 -6.73 -5.04
C THR A 34 1.52 -6.82 -5.96
N ILE A 35 2.44 -5.88 -5.83
CA ILE A 35 3.76 -5.94 -6.44
C ILE A 35 4.69 -6.68 -5.48
N VAL A 36 5.37 -7.71 -5.96
CA VAL A 36 6.37 -8.48 -5.21
C VAL A 36 7.65 -8.49 -6.02
N ASP A 37 8.69 -7.85 -5.50
CA ASP A 37 9.98 -7.74 -6.17
C ASP A 37 11.11 -7.70 -5.13
N ASP A 38 12.30 -8.13 -5.49
CA ASP A 38 13.47 -8.02 -4.59
C ASP A 38 13.91 -6.56 -4.49
N ARG A 39 13.79 -5.83 -5.61
CA ARG A 39 14.07 -4.41 -5.71
C ARG A 39 13.16 -3.74 -6.73
N LEU A 40 12.54 -2.64 -6.32
CA LEU A 40 11.76 -1.80 -7.24
C LEU A 40 12.65 -0.77 -7.93
N LEU A 41 12.88 -1.00 -9.21
CA LEU A 41 13.65 -0.14 -10.12
C LEU A 41 12.71 0.58 -11.11
N ASP A 42 13.07 1.78 -11.59
CA ASP A 42 12.26 2.54 -12.57
C ASP A 42 12.48 2.04 -14.00
N GLU A 43 12.50 0.73 -14.19
CA GLU A 43 12.73 0.12 -15.50
C GLU A 43 11.54 0.33 -16.45
N VAL A 44 10.36 0.66 -15.92
CA VAL A 44 9.09 0.68 -16.67
C VAL A 44 8.53 2.10 -16.88
N SER A 45 9.28 3.14 -16.46
CA SER A 45 8.82 4.53 -16.43
C SER A 45 7.47 4.66 -15.71
N LEU A 46 7.39 4.09 -14.50
CA LEU A 46 6.17 4.09 -13.69
C LEU A 46 5.78 5.52 -13.29
N THR A 47 6.77 6.40 -13.24
CA THR A 47 6.64 7.85 -13.06
C THR A 47 5.75 8.53 -14.10
N LYS A 48 5.63 7.97 -15.32
CA LYS A 48 4.79 8.51 -16.41
C LYS A 48 3.37 7.92 -16.46
N MET A 49 3.01 7.05 -15.51
CA MET A 49 1.70 6.37 -15.53
C MET A 49 0.58 7.17 -14.87
N TYR A 50 0.91 8.23 -14.13
CA TYR A 50 -0.02 9.01 -13.32
C TYR A 50 -1.28 9.44 -14.10
N ASP A 51 -1.12 9.91 -15.34
CA ASP A 51 -2.22 10.41 -16.17
C ASP A 51 -2.85 9.34 -17.08
N LEU A 52 -2.30 8.12 -17.08
CA LEU A 52 -2.63 7.08 -18.07
C LEU A 52 -3.41 5.90 -17.48
N ILE A 53 -3.42 5.72 -16.15
CA ILE A 53 -4.14 4.60 -15.55
C ILE A 53 -5.66 4.86 -15.57
N PRO A 54 -6.46 3.97 -16.18
CA PRO A 54 -7.91 4.01 -16.07
C PRO A 54 -8.35 3.80 -14.61
N ARG A 55 -9.62 4.07 -14.30
CA ARG A 55 -10.13 3.80 -12.95
C ARG A 55 -9.95 2.32 -12.60
N LEU A 56 -9.73 2.05 -11.31
CA LEU A 56 -9.65 0.71 -10.73
C LEU A 56 -10.87 0.50 -9.80
N PRO A 57 -12.09 0.41 -10.36
CA PRO A 57 -13.34 0.56 -9.60
C PRO A 57 -13.63 -0.58 -8.62
N ARG A 58 -12.87 -1.67 -8.65
CA ARG A 58 -13.02 -2.80 -7.74
C ARG A 58 -11.82 -3.03 -6.83
N LEU A 59 -10.75 -2.24 -6.97
CA LEU A 59 -9.52 -2.47 -6.21
C LEU A 59 -9.74 -2.10 -4.74
N ARG A 60 -9.68 -3.11 -3.87
CA ARG A 60 -9.85 -2.98 -2.42
C ARG A 60 -8.52 -3.14 -1.67
N THR A 61 -7.59 -3.92 -2.21
CA THR A 61 -6.29 -4.19 -1.60
C THR A 61 -5.17 -3.85 -2.56
N PHE A 62 -4.23 -3.01 -2.12
CA PHE A 62 -2.99 -2.73 -2.85
C PHE A 62 -1.76 -3.02 -1.98
N GLY A 63 -0.75 -3.66 -2.55
CA GLY A 63 0.48 -4.00 -1.83
C GLY A 63 1.75 -3.75 -2.64
N ILE A 64 2.81 -3.34 -1.95
CA ILE A 64 4.18 -3.26 -2.42
C ILE A 64 5.06 -4.01 -1.43
N TRP A 65 5.52 -5.19 -1.85
CA TRP A 65 6.41 -6.05 -1.09
C TRP A 65 7.77 -6.02 -1.79
N SER A 66 8.65 -5.16 -1.29
CA SER A 66 10.01 -5.01 -1.80
C SER A 66 10.94 -4.69 -0.65
N ASP A 67 12.12 -5.29 -0.67
CA ASP A 67 13.15 -5.08 0.36
C ASP A 67 14.00 -3.83 0.06
N ALA A 68 13.90 -3.29 -1.14
CA ALA A 68 14.51 -2.02 -1.54
C ALA A 68 13.64 -1.32 -2.59
N VAL A 69 13.46 0.00 -2.47
CA VAL A 69 12.72 0.80 -3.45
C VAL A 69 13.55 2.02 -3.84
N ASP A 70 13.75 2.22 -5.14
CA ASP A 70 14.42 3.43 -5.62
C ASP A 70 13.56 4.68 -5.35
N GLU A 71 14.25 5.81 -5.12
CA GLU A 71 13.64 7.07 -4.69
C GLU A 71 12.50 7.50 -5.63
N GLY A 72 11.37 7.87 -5.04
CA GLY A 72 10.20 8.37 -5.76
C GLY A 72 9.36 7.31 -6.48
N ILE A 73 9.82 6.07 -6.63
CA ILE A 73 9.03 5.00 -7.27
C ILE A 73 7.84 4.63 -6.38
N LEU A 74 8.10 4.34 -5.11
CA LEU A 74 7.07 4.00 -4.11
C LEU A 74 5.94 5.02 -4.12
N VAL A 75 6.30 6.30 -3.97
CA VAL A 75 5.38 7.43 -3.96
C VAL A 75 4.57 7.48 -5.25
N ASN A 76 5.21 7.39 -6.42
CA ASN A 76 4.52 7.53 -7.70
C ASN A 76 3.55 6.38 -7.97
N ILE A 77 3.93 5.14 -7.67
CA ILE A 77 3.03 3.98 -7.79
C ILE A 77 1.85 4.17 -6.83
N LEU A 78 2.13 4.46 -5.55
CA LEU A 78 1.10 4.62 -4.53
C LEU A 78 0.13 5.75 -4.89
N ARG A 79 0.64 6.90 -5.33
CA ARG A 79 -0.16 8.05 -5.75
C ARG A 79 -1.07 7.68 -6.91
N THR A 80 -0.53 6.94 -7.88
CA THR A 80 -1.33 6.51 -9.04
C THR A 80 -2.45 5.56 -8.63
N ILE A 81 -2.18 4.59 -7.74
CA ILE A 81 -3.20 3.67 -7.25
C ILE A 81 -4.25 4.37 -6.39
N VAL A 82 -3.85 5.22 -5.45
CA VAL A 82 -4.76 5.97 -4.58
C VAL A 82 -5.74 6.80 -5.42
N ASN A 83 -5.27 7.41 -6.51
CA ASN A 83 -6.12 8.16 -7.43
C ASN A 83 -7.00 7.26 -8.30
N ALA A 84 -6.47 6.18 -8.85
CA ALA A 84 -7.21 5.30 -9.74
C ALA A 84 -8.30 4.49 -9.01
N ALA A 85 -8.04 4.09 -7.77
CA ALA A 85 -8.94 3.32 -6.90
C ALA A 85 -9.74 4.20 -5.91
N ALA A 86 -9.78 5.52 -6.15
CA ALA A 86 -10.33 6.49 -5.22
C ALA A 86 -11.72 6.09 -4.71
N GLY A 87 -11.82 5.93 -3.39
CA GLY A 87 -13.06 5.60 -2.68
C GLY A 87 -13.36 4.10 -2.51
N GLN A 88 -12.58 3.20 -3.11
CA GLN A 88 -12.78 1.73 -3.00
C GLN A 88 -11.68 1.04 -2.21
N LEU A 89 -10.49 1.65 -2.14
CA LEU A 89 -9.35 1.07 -1.45
C LEU A 89 -9.60 0.98 0.06
N GLU A 90 -9.39 -0.20 0.61
CA GLU A 90 -9.62 -0.56 2.01
C GLU A 90 -8.34 -1.05 2.70
N GLU A 91 -7.38 -1.59 1.94
CA GLU A 91 -6.14 -2.15 2.49
C GLU A 91 -4.93 -1.66 1.69
N ILE A 92 -3.91 -1.21 2.41
CA ILE A 92 -2.59 -0.85 1.86
C ILE A 92 -1.50 -1.66 2.56
N GLU A 93 -0.60 -2.25 1.79
CA GLU A 93 0.56 -2.97 2.31
C GLU A 93 1.85 -2.38 1.74
N ILE A 94 2.74 -1.90 2.59
CA ILE A 94 4.04 -1.36 2.18
C ILE A 94 5.09 -1.95 3.11
N HIS A 95 6.01 -2.75 2.56
CA HIS A 95 7.00 -3.46 3.35
C HIS A 95 8.21 -2.61 3.74
N ASP A 96 8.55 -1.60 2.95
CA ASP A 96 9.67 -0.72 3.22
C ASP A 96 9.33 0.72 2.82
N ILE A 97 9.71 1.66 3.68
CA ILE A 97 9.51 3.09 3.50
C ILE A 97 10.79 3.78 3.93
N ASP A 98 11.45 4.45 3.01
CA ASP A 98 12.61 5.27 3.33
C ASP A 98 12.19 6.58 4.04
N SER A 99 13.10 7.15 4.84
CA SER A 99 12.82 8.38 5.58
C SER A 99 12.57 9.61 4.71
N GLY A 100 13.08 9.62 3.47
CA GLY A 100 12.87 10.71 2.52
C GLY A 100 11.45 10.71 1.95
N SER A 101 10.84 9.54 1.78
CA SER A 101 9.50 9.36 1.23
C SER A 101 8.40 9.22 2.29
N TYR A 102 8.75 8.96 3.55
CA TYR A 102 7.79 8.75 4.65
C TYR A 102 6.65 9.78 4.70
N GLY A 103 6.98 11.08 4.70
CA GLY A 103 5.98 12.14 4.81
C GLY A 103 4.94 12.07 3.69
N GLU A 104 5.41 11.89 2.46
CA GLU A 104 4.55 11.84 1.28
C GLU A 104 3.75 10.53 1.21
N VAL A 105 4.36 9.39 1.55
CA VAL A 105 3.64 8.11 1.66
C VAL A 105 2.49 8.20 2.65
N MET A 106 2.73 8.79 3.83
CA MET A 106 1.68 8.96 4.84
C MET A 106 0.58 9.94 4.40
N GLU A 107 0.93 11.00 3.66
CA GLU A 107 -0.06 11.90 3.04
C GLU A 107 -0.95 11.18 2.02
N LEU A 108 -0.40 10.26 1.23
CA LEU A 108 -1.17 9.45 0.28
C LEU A 108 -2.07 8.45 0.99
N ILE A 109 -1.59 7.76 2.02
CA ILE A 109 -2.39 6.86 2.85
C ILE A 109 -3.56 7.63 3.49
N ALA A 110 -3.31 8.84 3.99
CA ALA A 110 -4.32 9.71 4.61
C ALA A 110 -5.47 10.11 3.66
N GLN A 111 -5.26 10.08 2.34
CA GLN A 111 -6.31 10.36 1.35
C GLN A 111 -7.32 9.19 1.23
N VAL A 112 -6.93 7.99 1.66
CA VAL A 112 -7.77 6.79 1.61
C VAL A 112 -8.72 6.76 2.80
N ARG A 113 -9.80 7.53 2.73
CA ARG A 113 -10.82 7.62 3.80
C ARG A 113 -11.50 6.27 4.12
N GLY A 114 -11.49 5.35 3.15
CA GLY A 114 -12.02 3.99 3.27
C GLY A 114 -11.09 3.00 3.97
N LEU A 115 -9.84 3.38 4.25
CA LEU A 115 -8.80 2.48 4.76
C LEU A 115 -9.23 1.81 6.06
N ARG A 116 -9.20 0.48 6.07
CA ARG A 116 -9.53 -0.40 7.20
C ARG A 116 -8.29 -1.07 7.76
N SER A 117 -7.32 -1.40 6.91
CA SER A 117 -6.06 -1.97 7.36
C SER A 117 -4.86 -1.34 6.65
N VAL A 118 -3.75 -1.26 7.36
CA VAL A 118 -2.45 -0.92 6.78
C VAL A 118 -1.39 -1.89 7.27
N THR A 119 -0.45 -2.26 6.40
CA THR A 119 0.76 -3.00 6.77
C THR A 119 1.96 -2.10 6.55
N LEU A 120 2.73 -1.84 7.60
CA LEU A 120 3.89 -0.94 7.59
C LEU A 120 5.03 -1.54 8.43
N ASP A 121 6.27 -1.37 8.00
CA ASP A 121 7.44 -1.76 8.79
C ASP A 121 7.55 -0.96 10.10
N GLU A 122 8.19 -1.55 11.12
CA GLU A 122 8.33 -0.93 12.44
C GLU A 122 9.15 0.37 12.42
N SER A 123 10.01 0.56 11.41
CA SER A 123 10.76 1.80 11.18
C SER A 123 9.87 3.05 11.10
N VAL A 124 8.59 2.93 10.71
CA VAL A 124 7.65 4.06 10.66
C VAL A 124 7.42 4.71 12.02
N LEU A 125 7.56 3.96 13.11
CA LEU A 125 7.44 4.51 14.46
C LEU A 125 8.58 5.49 14.76
N GLY A 126 9.80 5.13 14.36
CA GLY A 126 10.98 5.99 14.49
C GLY A 126 10.87 7.25 13.63
N MET A 127 10.38 7.11 12.39
CA MET A 127 10.18 8.24 11.47
C MET A 127 9.06 9.19 11.95
N ALA A 128 8.01 8.65 12.58
CA ALA A 128 6.92 9.42 13.13
C ALA A 128 7.28 10.18 14.42
N ALA A 129 8.32 9.77 15.15
CA ALA A 129 8.65 10.30 16.47
C ALA A 129 9.20 11.75 16.50
N LYS A 130 9.41 12.42 15.36
CA LYS A 130 9.72 13.88 15.24
C LYS A 130 10.69 14.46 16.31
N ASN A 131 11.74 13.73 16.66
CA ASN A 131 12.76 14.10 17.67
C ASN A 131 12.34 14.03 19.15
N ASP A 132 11.19 13.45 19.49
CA ASP A 132 10.92 13.09 20.89
C ASP A 132 11.82 11.91 21.30
N ALA A 133 12.46 12.01 22.46
CA ALA A 133 13.32 10.95 23.00
C ALA A 133 12.52 9.69 23.38
N GLU A 134 11.20 9.78 23.43
CA GLU A 134 10.31 8.67 23.69
C GLU A 134 9.98 7.92 22.40
N LYS A 135 10.14 6.59 22.45
CA LYS A 135 9.75 5.71 21.35
C LYS A 135 8.24 5.78 21.16
N LEU A 136 7.79 6.22 19.98
CA LEU A 136 6.38 6.15 19.61
C LEU A 136 5.94 4.69 19.56
N GLU A 137 4.83 4.36 20.19
CA GLU A 137 4.23 3.02 20.14
C GLU A 137 3.10 2.94 19.10
N TRP A 138 2.77 1.71 18.67
CA TRP A 138 1.69 1.44 17.71
C TRP A 138 0.34 2.04 18.12
N ASN A 139 0.01 2.08 19.42
CA ASN A 139 -1.23 2.69 19.90
C ASN A 139 -1.31 4.19 19.57
N SER A 140 -0.24 4.92 19.86
CA SER A 140 -0.15 6.36 19.59
C SER A 140 -0.08 6.65 18.08
N PHE A 141 0.66 5.83 17.34
CA PHE A 141 0.69 5.90 15.89
C PHE A 141 -0.69 5.66 15.27
N ALA A 142 -1.40 4.62 15.71
CA ALA A 142 -2.76 4.30 15.25
C ALA A 142 -3.75 5.43 15.57
N ALA A 143 -3.69 6.00 16.77
CA ALA A 143 -4.52 7.13 17.15
C ALA A 143 -4.29 8.35 16.23
N ASN A 144 -3.05 8.62 15.86
CA ASN A 144 -2.71 9.69 14.92
C ASN A 144 -3.24 9.40 13.51
N LEU A 145 -3.01 8.19 12.99
CA LEU A 145 -3.46 7.79 11.66
C LEU A 145 -4.99 7.77 11.54
N ARG A 146 -5.71 7.38 12.61
CA ARG A 146 -7.17 7.40 12.65
C ARG A 146 -7.79 8.79 12.50
N ARG A 147 -7.06 9.87 12.82
CA ARG A 147 -7.55 11.24 12.60
C ARG A 147 -7.78 11.53 11.13
N THR A 148 -7.00 10.91 10.24
CA THR A 148 -7.14 11.04 8.78
C THR A 148 -7.85 9.85 8.14
N CYS A 149 -7.64 8.65 8.68
CA CYS A 149 -8.25 7.38 8.26
C CYS A 149 -9.24 6.85 9.32
N PRO A 150 -10.45 7.42 9.45
CA PRO A 150 -11.37 7.12 10.56
C PRO A 150 -11.90 5.68 10.58
N ARG A 151 -11.79 4.96 9.45
CA ARG A 151 -12.22 3.57 9.31
C ARG A 151 -11.14 2.55 9.64
N LEU A 152 -9.91 3.00 9.97
CA LEU A 152 -8.78 2.11 10.25
C LEU A 152 -9.08 1.23 11.47
N ARG A 153 -9.14 -0.08 11.28
CA ARG A 153 -9.40 -1.08 12.32
C ARG A 153 -8.16 -1.86 12.70
N THR A 154 -7.18 -1.97 11.82
CA THR A 154 -6.04 -2.87 12.05
C THR A 154 -4.75 -2.30 11.49
N ILE A 155 -3.65 -2.46 12.22
CA ILE A 155 -2.30 -2.25 11.70
C ILE A 155 -1.55 -3.57 11.80
N TYR A 156 -0.85 -3.91 10.73
CA TYR A 156 0.04 -5.05 10.65
C TYR A 156 1.48 -4.57 10.47
N ARG A 157 2.44 -5.40 10.87
CA ARG A 157 3.83 -5.28 10.42
C ARG A 157 4.17 -6.42 9.45
N PRO A 158 5.00 -6.19 8.42
CA PRO A 158 5.50 -7.26 7.56
C PRO A 158 6.27 -8.31 8.38
N ILE A 159 6.16 -9.58 7.98
CA ILE A 159 7.04 -10.66 8.44
C ILE A 159 7.61 -11.39 7.23
N ARG A 160 8.81 -11.95 7.37
CA ARG A 160 9.34 -12.87 6.35
C ARG A 160 8.37 -14.03 6.21
N LYS A 161 7.95 -14.31 4.98
CA LYS A 161 6.93 -15.31 4.63
C LYS A 161 7.34 -16.69 5.17
N PHE A 162 6.86 -17.05 6.35
CA PHE A 162 6.95 -18.39 6.96
C PHE A 162 5.50 -18.84 7.14
N ASP A 163 5.12 -19.95 6.50
CA ASP A 163 3.77 -20.57 6.61
C ASP A 163 2.57 -19.70 6.19
N ASN A 164 2.55 -19.24 4.93
CA ASN A 164 1.41 -18.60 4.24
C ASN A 164 1.00 -17.19 4.72
N GLU A 165 1.55 -16.69 5.82
CA GLU A 165 1.39 -15.31 6.26
C GLU A 165 2.62 -14.47 5.91
N ASN A 166 2.39 -13.21 5.56
CA ASN A 166 3.43 -12.23 5.21
C ASN A 166 3.40 -10.99 6.12
N ARG A 167 2.51 -10.99 7.10
CA ARG A 167 2.31 -9.88 8.04
C ARG A 167 1.70 -10.38 9.35
N GLU A 168 2.02 -9.72 10.46
CA GLU A 168 1.42 -10.00 11.76
C GLU A 168 0.71 -8.76 12.33
N LYS A 169 -0.36 -8.98 13.10
CA LYS A 169 -1.17 -7.90 13.67
C LYS A 169 -0.45 -7.26 14.86
N VAL A 170 -0.24 -5.94 14.79
CA VAL A 170 0.43 -5.17 15.86
C VAL A 170 -0.50 -4.21 16.58
N TRP A 171 -1.65 -3.91 15.99
CA TRP A 171 -2.70 -3.08 16.60
C TRP A 171 -4.07 -3.43 16.02
N GLU A 172 -5.10 -3.37 16.88
CA GLU A 172 -6.49 -3.58 16.52
C GLU A 172 -7.38 -2.62 17.30
N LEU A 173 -8.35 -2.01 16.62
CA LEU A 173 -9.41 -1.27 17.27
C LEU A 173 -10.30 -2.25 18.02
N LEU A 174 -10.28 -2.18 19.34
CA LEU A 174 -11.29 -2.84 20.15
C LEU A 174 -12.58 -2.01 20.03
N ASP A 175 -13.67 -2.65 19.64
CA ASP A 175 -14.98 -2.01 19.70
C ASP A 175 -15.30 -1.74 21.19
N ASP A 176 -15.65 -0.50 21.53
CA ASP A 176 -16.15 -0.17 22.87
C ASP A 176 -17.41 -1.00 23.12
N VAL A 177 -17.33 -1.96 24.05
CA VAL A 177 -18.47 -2.78 24.52
C VAL A 177 -19.44 -1.93 25.31
#